data_AF-A0A527ZAN9-F1
#
_entry.id   AF-A0A527ZAN9-F1
#
_cell.length_a   1.000
_cell.length_b   1.000
_cell.length_c   1.000
_cell.angle_alpha   90.00
_cell.angle_beta   90.00
_cell.angle_gamma   90.00
#
_symmetry.space_group_name_H-M   'P 1'
#
loop_
_entity.id
_entity.type
_entity.pdbx_description
1 polymer ?
#
loop_
_entity_poly.entity_id
_entity_poly.type
_entity_poly.pdbx_seq_one_letter_code
_entity_poly.pdbx_strand_id
1 'polypeptide(L)' 'GSGAPWDLRKAQPYECYPEMDFDIPIGKNGDCYDRYLVRMEEMRQSVRIMKQCLEKLRSPEGQGPVAIPNH' A
#
# COMPACT_ATOMS: atom_id res chain seq x y z
N GLY A 1 9.39 9.12 -11.06
CA GLY A 1 10.83 9.25 -11.37
C GLY A 1 11.31 10.68 -11.30
N SER A 2 10.53 11.66 -11.77
CA SER A 2 10.95 13.07 -11.87
C SER A 2 10.81 13.88 -10.56
N GLY A 3 11.05 13.26 -9.39
CA GLY A 3 11.11 13.96 -8.11
C GLY A 3 9.80 14.46 -7.49
N ALA A 4 8.65 14.35 -8.15
CA ALA A 4 7.37 14.79 -7.59
C ALA A 4 6.76 13.74 -6.63
N PRO A 5 6.53 14.06 -5.35
CA PRO A 5 5.85 13.18 -4.38
C PRO A 5 4.33 13.19 -4.62
N TRP A 6 3.88 12.65 -5.75
CA TRP A 6 2.48 12.67 -6.13
C TRP A 6 1.93 11.25 -6.33
N ASP A 7 1.03 10.83 -5.44
CA ASP A 7 0.27 9.59 -5.52
C ASP A 7 -1.19 9.89 -5.20
N LEU A 8 -2.11 9.48 -6.10
CA LEU A 8 -3.55 9.66 -5.94
C LEU A 8 -4.07 9.04 -4.64
N ARG A 9 -3.49 7.92 -4.19
CA ARG A 9 -3.92 7.21 -2.98
C ARG A 9 -3.68 8.01 -1.69
N LYS A 10 -2.73 8.96 -1.70
CA LYS A 10 -2.50 9.91 -0.60
C LYS A 10 -3.05 11.31 -0.87
N ALA A 11 -2.95 11.80 -2.10
CA ALA A 11 -3.38 13.15 -2.46
C ALA A 11 -4.91 13.29 -2.55
N GLN A 12 -5.60 12.23 -2.94
CA GLN A 12 -7.07 12.14 -3.00
C GLN A 12 -7.50 10.78 -2.44
N PRO A 13 -7.44 10.60 -1.11
CA PRO A 13 -7.70 9.31 -0.50
C PRO A 13 -9.12 8.82 -0.81
N TYR A 14 -9.23 7.59 -1.29
CA TYR A 14 -10.48 6.90 -1.57
C TYR A 14 -10.47 5.52 -0.88
N GLU A 15 -11.65 4.91 -0.73
CA GLU A 15 -11.83 3.62 -0.05
C GLU A 15 -11.15 3.59 1.34
N CYS A 16 -10.35 2.56 1.63
CA CYS A 16 -9.66 2.34 2.89
C CYS A 16 -8.17 2.68 2.84
N TYR A 17 -7.68 3.25 1.73
CA TYR A 17 -6.29 3.71 1.61
C TYR A 17 -5.83 4.76 2.65
N PRO A 18 -6.67 5.71 3.14
CA PRO A 18 -6.21 6.64 4.18
C PRO A 18 -5.89 5.95 5.52
N GLU A 19 -6.41 4.75 5.74
CA GLU A 19 -6.15 3.97 6.96
C GLU A 19 -5.00 2.96 6.80
N MET A 20 -4.29 2.99 5.66
CA MET A 20 -3.19 2.08 5.35
C MET A 20 -1.86 2.84 5.35
N ASP A 21 -0.86 2.28 6.01
CA ASP A 21 0.46 2.90 6.14
C ASP A 21 1.39 2.39 5.02
N PHE A 22 1.64 3.26 4.05
CA PHE A 22 2.62 3.03 2.98
C PHE A 22 3.41 4.30 2.64
N ASP A 23 4.62 4.10 2.14
CA ASP A 23 5.53 5.17 1.75
C ASP A 23 5.53 5.36 0.23
N ILE A 24 5.70 6.60 -0.25
CA ILE A 24 5.79 6.91 -1.68
C ILE A 24 7.28 6.96 -2.06
N PRO A 25 7.81 5.98 -2.83
CA PRO A 25 9.20 6.01 -3.26
C PRO A 25 9.43 7.09 -4.32
N ILE A 26 10.43 7.94 -4.11
CA ILE A 26 10.80 9.04 -5.01
C ILE A 26 12.20 8.79 -5.54
N GLY A 27 12.36 8.77 -6.87
CA GLY A 27 13.66 8.74 -7.52
C GLY A 27 14.34 10.12 -7.43
N LYS A 28 15.65 10.14 -7.17
CA LYS A 28 16.42 11.38 -6.94
C LYS A 28 17.02 11.98 -8.22
N ASN A 29 17.47 11.12 -9.12
CA ASN A 29 18.24 11.48 -10.31
C ASN A 29 17.39 11.46 -11.59
N GLY A 30 16.23 10.79 -11.57
CA GLY A 30 15.28 10.80 -12.69
C GLY A 30 15.71 9.95 -13.88
N ASP A 31 16.72 9.09 -13.72
CA ASP A 31 17.22 8.19 -14.75
C ASP A 31 16.35 6.90 -14.89
N CYS A 32 16.71 6.04 -15.84
CA CYS A 32 16.03 4.75 -16.04
C CYS A 32 16.20 3.80 -14.84
N TYR A 33 17.30 3.91 -14.10
CA TYR A 33 17.62 3.05 -12.98
C TYR A 33 16.75 3.40 -11.76
N ASP A 34 16.57 4.67 -11.46
CA ASP A 34 15.64 5.17 -10.46
C ASP A 34 14.21 4.76 -10.76
N ARG A 35 13.80 4.75 -12.04
CA ARG A 35 12.47 4.26 -12.44
C ARG A 35 12.29 2.76 -12.21
N TYR A 36 13.37 1.99 -12.25
CA TYR A 36 13.35 0.58 -11.89
C TYR A 36 13.27 0.41 -10.36
N LEU A 37 14.11 1.12 -9.61
CA LEU A 37 14.12 1.05 -8.14
C LEU A 37 12.79 1.49 -7.53
N VAL A 38 12.20 2.58 -8.02
CA VAL A 38 10.89 3.07 -7.59
C VAL A 38 9.83 1.98 -7.76
N ARG A 39 9.79 1.29 -8.91
CA ARG A 39 8.86 0.17 -9.15
C ARG A 39 9.10 -1.01 -8.21
N MET A 40 10.35 -1.35 -7.94
CA MET A 40 10.70 -2.40 -7.00
C MET A 40 10.19 -2.06 -5.58
N GLU A 41 10.32 -0.81 -5.15
CA GLU A 41 9.79 -0.37 -3.86
C GLU A 41 8.26 -0.29 -3.84
N GLU A 42 7.61 0.14 -4.91
CA GLU A 42 6.15 0.11 -5.03
C GLU A 42 5.60 -1.32 -4.85
N MET A 43 6.28 -2.33 -5.38
CA MET A 43 5.91 -3.73 -5.16
C MET A 43 6.04 -4.14 -3.69
N ARG A 44 7.11 -3.71 -3.00
CA ARG A 44 7.28 -3.99 -1.56
C ARG A 44 6.20 -3.31 -0.71
N GLN A 45 5.87 -2.06 -1.02
CA GLN A 45 4.79 -1.32 -0.36
C GLN A 45 3.41 -1.96 -0.64
N SER A 46 3.20 -2.50 -1.84
CA SER A 46 1.98 -3.24 -2.18
C SER A 46 1.81 -4.50 -1.32
N VAL A 47 2.90 -5.25 -1.10
CA VAL A 47 2.89 -6.41 -0.18
C VAL A 47 2.61 -5.99 1.27
N ARG A 48 3.15 -4.85 1.70
CA ARG A 48 2.87 -4.30 3.05
C ARG A 48 1.39 -3.96 3.23
N ILE A 49 0.78 -3.30 2.25
CA ILE A 49 -0.66 -2.99 2.26
C ILE A 49 -1.48 -4.29 2.34
N MET A 50 -1.17 -5.30 1.52
CA MET A 50 -1.88 -6.59 1.58
C MET A 50 -1.80 -7.26 2.96
N LYS A 51 -0.65 -7.20 3.63
CA LYS A 51 -0.50 -7.73 4.99
C LYS A 51 -1.35 -6.96 6.00
N GLN A 52 -1.37 -5.63 5.92
CA GLN A 52 -2.24 -4.80 6.78
C GLN A 52 -3.72 -5.10 6.54
N CYS A 53 -4.15 -5.30 5.29
CA CYS A 53 -5.51 -5.73 4.96
C CYS A 53 -5.86 -7.08 5.59
N LEU A 54 -4.95 -8.07 5.52
CA LEU A 54 -5.15 -9.38 6.12
C LEU A 54 -5.24 -9.30 7.66
N GLU A 55 -4.41 -8.48 8.28
CA GLU A 55 -4.46 -8.23 9.73
C GLU A 55 -5.77 -7.57 10.14
N LYS A 56 -6.23 -6.55 9.39
CA LYS A 56 -7.53 -5.90 9.62
C LYS A 56 -8.69 -6.89 9.44
N LEU A 57 -8.67 -7.74 8.41
CA LEU A 57 -9.70 -8.76 8.19
C LEU A 57 -9.72 -9.85 9.28
N ARG A 58 -8.54 -10.20 9.83
CA ARG A 58 -8.42 -11.18 10.92
C ARG A 58 -8.74 -10.58 12.29
N SER A 59 -8.78 -9.26 12.41
CA SER A 59 -9.15 -8.58 13.65
C SER A 59 -10.61 -8.87 14.03
N PRO A 60 -10.97 -8.80 15.33
CA PRO A 60 -12.34 -9.02 15.80
C PRO A 60 -13.35 -8.04 15.17
N GLU A 61 -12.89 -6.86 14.75
CA GLU A 61 -13.69 -5.81 14.11
C GLU A 61 -13.93 -6.09 12.62
N GLY A 62 -13.04 -6.86 11.97
CA GLY A 62 -13.13 -7.25 10.55
C GLY A 62 -13.84 -8.58 10.31
N GLN A 63 -14.14 -9.35 11.36
CA GLN A 63 -14.99 -10.54 11.25
C GLN A 63 -16.44 -10.10 11.02
N GLY A 64 -16.87 -10.16 9.76
CA GLY A 64 -18.28 -10.03 9.42
C GLY A 64 -19.14 -11.09 10.13
N PRO A 65 -20.48 -10.94 10.14
CA PRO A 65 -21.40 -11.76 10.93
C PRO A 65 -21.36 -13.27 10.64
N VAL A 66 -20.66 -13.69 9.57
CA VAL A 66 -20.46 -15.09 9.20
C VAL A 66 -18.96 -15.37 9.11
N ALA A 67 -18.31 -15.51 10.27
CA ALA A 67 -17.02 -16.17 10.37
C ALA A 67 -17.30 -17.68 10.55
N ILE A 68 -17.12 -18.47 9.49
CA ILE A 68 -17.18 -19.93 9.61
C ILE A 68 -15.98 -20.34 10.47
N PRO A 69 -16.16 -20.98 11.63
CA PRO A 69 -15.04 -21.50 12.40
C PRO A 69 -14.28 -22.48 11.52
N ASN A 70 -12.96 -22.30 11.40
CA ASN A 70 -12.13 -23.22 10.63
C ASN A 70 -12.39 -24.67 11.06
N HIS A 71 -12.59 -25.55 10.08
CA HIS A 71 -12.60 -27.00 10.25
C HIS A 71 -11.31 -27.53 10.89
#